data_AF-A0A7Y3CM73-F1
#
_entry.id   AF-A0A7Y3CM73-F1
#
_cell.length_a   1.000
_cell.length_b   1.000
_cell.length_c   1.000
_cell.angle_alpha   90.00
_cell.angle_beta   90.00
_cell.angle_gamma   90.00
#
_symmetry.space_group_name_H-M   'P 1'
#
loop_
_entity.id
_entity.type
_entity.pdbx_description
1 polymer ?
#
loop_
_entity_poly.entity_id
_entity_poly.type
_entity_poly.pdbx_seq_one_letter_code
_entity_poly.pdbx_strand_id
1 'polypeptide(L)'
;MDFCHQHNLVDPAAAGRERKFGIRVSLPAGDTLGNVVGEDWEQLHWYPTAAERDSAFAKMAIRHGYYRNTDSPTQTLEKISR
;
A
#
# COMPACT_ATOMS: atom_id res chain seq x y z
N MET A 1 15.64 -7.91 16.15
CA MET A 1 15.36 -8.92 15.11
C MET A 1 16.35 -8.68 13.98
N ASP A 2 17.15 -9.68 13.64
CA ASP A 2 18.18 -9.57 12.61
C ASP A 2 17.52 -9.69 11.21
N PHE A 3 17.80 -8.75 10.31
CA PHE A 3 17.21 -8.71 8.96
C PHE A 3 18.05 -9.59 8.01
N CYS A 4 17.81 -10.90 7.98
CA CYS A 4 18.72 -11.86 7.35
C CYS A 4 18.67 -12.00 5.81
N HIS A 5 18.01 -11.12 5.04
CA HIS A 5 17.99 -11.23 3.56
C HIS A 5 18.16 -9.89 2.86
N GLN A 6 18.98 -9.88 1.80
CA GLN A 6 19.21 -8.71 0.93
C GLN A 6 17.92 -8.19 0.26
N HIS A 7 16.91 -9.05 0.08
CA HIS A 7 15.60 -8.67 -0.46
C HIS A 7 14.64 -8.10 0.59
N ASN A 8 15.06 -8.00 1.84
CA ASN A 8 14.23 -7.41 2.87
C ASN A 8 14.24 -5.89 2.66
N LEU A 9 13.20 -5.38 2.02
CA LEU A 9 12.99 -3.95 1.69
C LEU A 9 12.80 -3.07 2.93
N VAL A 10 12.89 -3.63 4.13
CA VAL A 10 12.80 -2.88 5.38
C VAL A 10 14.14 -2.20 5.64
N ASP A 11 14.16 -0.87 5.49
CA ASP A 11 15.27 -0.05 5.94
C ASP A 11 15.44 -0.20 7.47
N PRO A 12 16.59 -0.68 7.96
CA PRO A 12 16.79 -0.96 9.38
C PRO A 12 16.79 0.31 10.25
N ALA A 13 17.08 1.49 9.68
CA ALA A 13 17.01 2.77 10.40
C ALA A 13 15.56 3.31 10.52
N ALA A 14 14.66 2.86 9.66
CA ALA A 14 13.22 3.15 9.70
C ALA A 14 12.42 2.11 10.48
N ALA A 15 12.96 0.90 10.68
CA ALA A 15 12.27 -0.22 11.31
C ALA A 15 11.69 0.09 12.70
N GLY A 16 12.37 0.93 13.49
CA GLY A 16 11.95 1.32 14.85
C GLY A 16 11.24 2.67 14.96
N ARG A 17 10.99 3.39 13.86
CA ARG A 17 10.28 4.68 13.92
C ARG A 17 8.78 4.48 14.16
N GLU A 18 8.19 5.33 14.99
CA GLU A 18 6.74 5.44 15.10
C GLU A 18 6.17 5.85 13.74
N ARG A 19 5.36 4.98 13.15
CA ARG A 19 4.65 5.24 11.89
C ARG A 19 3.19 5.52 12.20
N LYS A 20 2.83 6.80 12.25
CA LYS A 20 1.48 7.27 12.62
C LYS A 20 0.59 7.52 11.40
N PHE A 21 1.16 7.58 10.20
CA PHE A 21 0.41 7.86 8.97
C PHE A 21 0.33 6.59 8.14
N GLY A 22 -0.87 6.12 7.82
CA GLY A 22 -1.07 4.90 7.07
C GLY A 22 -1.86 5.10 5.77
N ILE A 23 -1.76 4.11 4.90
CA ILE A 23 -2.66 3.90 3.76
C ILE A 23 -3.24 2.50 3.92
N ARG A 24 -4.56 2.41 3.96
CA ARG A 24 -5.29 1.16 3.85
C ARG A 24 -5.62 0.92 2.38
N VAL A 25 -5.23 -0.23 1.88
CA VAL A 25 -5.51 -0.71 0.53
C VAL A 25 -6.49 -1.86 0.66
N SER A 26 -7.65 -1.72 0.04
CA SER A 26 -8.67 -2.77 0.01
C SER A 26 -9.19 -2.96 -1.41
N LEU A 27 -9.96 -4.04 -1.61
CA LEU A 27 -10.64 -4.30 -2.86
C LEU A 27 -12.13 -3.93 -2.75
N PRO A 28 -12.74 -3.39 -3.81
CA PRO A 28 -14.17 -3.17 -3.85
C PRO A 28 -14.91 -4.52 -3.86
N ALA A 29 -16.13 -4.52 -3.34
CA ALA A 29 -16.97 -5.72 -3.36
C ALA A 29 -17.20 -6.18 -4.81
N GLY A 30 -17.00 -7.48 -5.06
CA GLY A 30 -17.12 -8.08 -6.39
C GLY A 30 -15.88 -7.96 -7.27
N ASP A 31 -14.75 -7.46 -6.76
CA ASP A 31 -13.48 -7.49 -7.48
C ASP A 31 -12.98 -8.93 -7.68
N THR A 32 -12.52 -9.23 -8.89
CA THR A 32 -12.10 -10.59 -9.25
C THR A 32 -10.86 -11.05 -8.49
N LEU A 33 -9.98 -10.13 -8.08
CA LEU A 33 -8.81 -10.42 -7.27
C LEU A 33 -9.21 -10.93 -5.88
N GLY A 34 -10.36 -10.50 -5.35
CA GLY A 34 -10.92 -10.98 -4.09
C GLY A 34 -11.13 -12.49 -4.06
N ASN A 35 -11.41 -13.13 -5.20
CA ASN A 35 -11.51 -14.61 -5.28
C ASN A 35 -10.17 -15.33 -5.02
N VAL A 36 -9.05 -14.62 -5.15
CA VAL A 36 -7.70 -15.18 -4.97
C VAL A 36 -7.16 -14.87 -3.59
N VAL A 37 -7.31 -13.63 -3.12
CA VAL A 37 -6.73 -13.15 -1.86
C VAL A 37 -7.70 -13.22 -0.66
N GLY A 38 -8.99 -13.43 -0.92
CA GLY A 38 -10.07 -13.36 0.07
C GLY A 38 -10.83 -12.04 -0.03
N GLU A 39 -12.14 -12.07 0.23
CA GLU A 39 -13.01 -10.89 0.16
C GLU A 39 -12.68 -9.85 1.25
N ASP A 40 -12.21 -10.30 2.42
CA ASP A 40 -11.79 -9.46 3.54
C ASP A 40 -10.32 -9.01 3.44
N TRP A 41 -9.71 -9.12 2.26
CA TRP A 41 -8.30 -8.75 2.10
C TRP A 41 -8.11 -7.24 2.26
N GLU A 42 -7.18 -6.88 3.14
CA GLU A 42 -6.68 -5.53 3.29
C GLU A 42 -5.18 -5.52 3.52
N GLN A 43 -4.52 -4.49 2.99
CA GLN A 43 -3.10 -4.24 3.19
C GLN A 43 -2.88 -2.85 3.76
N LEU A 44 -2.10 -2.77 4.85
CA LEU A 44 -1.79 -1.53 5.54
C LEU A 44 -0.33 -1.14 5.27
N HIS A 45 -0.14 0.06 4.72
CA HIS A 45 1.18 0.67 4.54
C HIS A 45 1.35 1.81 5.54
N TRP A 46 2.34 1.68 6.43
CA TRP A 46 2.61 2.68 7.47
C TRP A 46 3.87 3.48 7.17
N TYR A 47 3.76 4.80 7.31
CA TYR A 47 4.78 5.79 7.02
C TYR A 47 5.07 6.66 8.25
N PRO A 48 6.33 7.12 8.42
CA PRO A 48 6.70 7.97 9.54
C PRO A 48 6.21 9.41 9.35
N THR A 49 6.07 9.91 8.12
CA THR A 49 5.59 11.26 7.82
C THR A 49 4.35 11.28 6.93
N ALA A 50 3.54 12.33 7.09
CA ALA A 50 2.37 12.56 6.23
C ALA A 50 2.76 12.82 4.77
N ALA A 51 3.91 13.46 4.53
CA ALA A 51 4.43 13.74 3.20
C ALA A 51 4.82 12.46 2.44
N GLU A 52 5.48 11.52 3.11
CA GLU A 52 5.78 10.20 2.53
C GLU A 52 4.50 9.42 2.23
N ARG A 53 3.54 9.45 3.16
CA ARG A 53 2.22 8.84 2.95
C ARG A 53 1.52 9.43 1.73
N ASP A 54 1.50 10.74 1.59
CA ASP A 54 0.81 11.39 0.47
C ASP A 54 1.50 11.12 -0.87
N SER A 55 2.83 11.15 -0.90
CA SER A 55 3.60 10.78 -2.09
C SER A 55 3.35 9.32 -2.50
N ALA A 56 3.32 8.39 -1.54
CA ALA A 56 3.01 7.00 -1.80
C ALA A 56 1.56 6.82 -2.27
N PHE A 57 0.60 7.51 -1.65
CA PHE A 57 -0.81 7.48 -2.05
C PHE A 57 -0.98 7.95 -3.49
N ALA A 58 -0.35 9.07 -3.88
CA ALA A 58 -0.38 9.56 -5.24
C ALA A 58 0.24 8.55 -6.20
N LYS A 59 1.39 7.95 -5.86
CA LYS A 59 2.03 6.91 -6.68
C LYS A 59 1.16 5.66 -6.85
N MET A 60 0.49 5.21 -5.79
CA MET A 60 -0.42 4.06 -5.83
C MET A 60 -1.69 4.35 -6.67
N ALA A 61 -2.18 5.59 -6.64
CA ALA A 61 -3.33 6.02 -7.42
C ALA A 61 -3.01 6.22 -8.92
N ILE A 62 -1.72 6.32 -9.29
CA ILE A 62 -1.32 6.50 -10.69
C ILE A 62 -1.54 5.20 -11.45
N ARG A 63 -2.35 5.27 -12.51
CA ARG A 63 -2.40 4.24 -13.55
C ARG A 63 -1.03 4.17 -14.24
N HIS A 64 -0.41 3.00 -14.21
CA HIS A 64 0.89 2.82 -14.82
C HIS A 64 0.80 2.97 -16.35
N GLY A 65 1.76 3.67 -16.96
CA GLY A 65 1.67 4.13 -18.37
C GLY A 65 1.58 3.02 -19.43
N TYR A 66 1.92 1.78 -19.06
CA TYR A 66 1.80 0.61 -19.94
C TYR A 66 0.41 -0.05 -19.92
N TYR A 67 -0.49 0.33 -19.01
CA TYR A 67 -1.86 -0.20 -18.98
C TYR A 67 -2.70 0.42 -20.10
N ARG A 68 -3.69 -0.34 -20.58
CA ARG A 68 -4.66 0.21 -21.55
C ARG A 68 -5.47 1.30 -20.88
N ASN A 69 -6.05 2.18 -21.68
CA ASN A 69 -6.88 3.26 -21.16
C ASN A 69 -8.08 2.78 -20.32
N THR A 70 -8.54 1.54 -20.56
CA THR A 70 -9.65 0.90 -19.84
C THR A 70 -9.22 0.20 -18.56
N ASP A 71 -7.93 -0.06 -18.36
CA ASP A 71 -7.42 -0.72 -17.16
C ASP A 71 -7.13 0.34 -16.10
N SER A 72 -8.10 0.58 -15.23
CA SER A 72 -7.92 1.41 -14.05
C SER A 72 -7.66 0.51 -12.84
N PRO A 73 -6.76 0.90 -11.92
CA PRO A 73 -6.60 0.16 -10.67
C PRO A 73 -7.94 0.13 -9.93
N THR A 74 -8.40 -1.08 -9.58
CA THR A 74 -9.68 -1.29 -8.88
C THR A 74 -9.55 -1.11 -7.38
N GLN A 75 -8.32 -1.04 -6.87
CA GLN A 75 -8.03 -0.91 -5.44
C GLN A 75 -8.62 0.37 -4.86
N THR A 76 -9.24 0.24 -3.69
CA THR A 76 -9.70 1.37 -2.88
C THR A 76 -8.59 1.76 -1.91
N LEU A 77 -8.15 3.02 -2.00
CA LEU A 77 -7.09 3.58 -1.17
C LEU A 77 -7.68 4.53 -0.14
N GLU A 78 -7.42 4.30 1.14
CA GLU A 78 -7.86 5.15 2.24
C GLU A 78 -6.67 5.64 3.07
N LYS A 79 -6.65 6.94 3.38
CA LYS A 79 -5.63 7.56 4.24
C LYS A 79 -6.06 7.39 5.70
N ILE A 80 -5.24 6.73 6.50
CA ILE A 80 -5.50 6.50 7.94
C ILE A 80 -4.41 7.15 8.81
N SER A 81 -4.74 7.40 10.08
CA SER A 81 -3.77 7.87 11.08
C SER A 81 -3.98 7.16 12.42
N ARG A 82 -2.88 6.90 13.13
CA ARG A 82 -2.83 6.33 14.48
C ARG A 82 -2.49 7.41 15.50
#